data_AF-A0A966Z813-F1
#
_entry.id   AF-A0A966Z813-F1
#
_cell.length_a   1.000
_cell.length_b   1.000
_cell.length_c   1.000
_cell.angle_alpha   90.00
_cell.angle_beta   90.00
_cell.angle_gamma   90.00
#
_symmetry.space_group_name_H-M   'P 1'
#
loop_
_entity.id
_entity.type
_entity.pdbx_description
1 polymer ?
#
loop_
_entity_poly.entity_id
_entity_poly.type
_entity_poly.pdbx_seq_one_letter_code
_entity_poly.pdbx_strand_id
1 'polypeptide(L)'
;MGFAVWLDTPNGLAWAQGTHEYRVMGTAVIAASGQFRHRDFTKTCRRPQHLENSFGGFFGSLEEVNATLRENKPRKLRWTPGHLR
;
A
#
# COMPACT_ATOMS: atom_id res chain seq x y z
N MET A 1 8.38 6.27 10.17
CA MET A 1 7.16 5.73 9.51
C MET A 1 7.61 4.99 8.26
N GLY A 2 7.03 3.83 7.95
CA GLY A 2 7.25 3.13 6.69
C GLY A 2 5.93 2.66 6.11
N PHE A 3 5.79 2.72 4.79
CA PHE A 3 4.57 2.31 4.10
C PHE A 3 4.89 1.26 3.04
N ALA A 4 4.31 0.08 3.18
CA ALA A 4 4.33 -0.94 2.13
C ALA A 4 3.09 -0.76 1.26
N VAL A 5 3.24 -0.72 -0.07
CA VAL A 5 2.12 -0.46 -0.99
C VAL A 5 1.94 -1.64 -1.93
N TRP A 6 0.70 -2.02 -2.19
CA TRP A 6 0.29 -2.95 -3.23
C TRP A 6 -0.69 -2.29 -4.17
N LEU A 7 -0.56 -2.59 -5.46
CA LEU A 7 -1.51 -2.11 -6.46
C LEU A 7 -2.30 -3.28 -7.02
N ASP A 8 -3.60 -3.23 -6.78
CA ASP A 8 -4.53 -4.11 -7.46
C ASP A 8 -4.97 -3.46 -8.77
N THR A 9 -4.17 -3.69 -9.82
CA THR A 9 -4.51 -3.25 -11.17
C THR A 9 -5.84 -3.80 -11.71
N PRO A 10 -6.26 -5.06 -11.45
CA PRO A 10 -7.53 -5.56 -12.01
C PRO A 10 -8.77 -4.89 -11.40
N ASN A 11 -8.80 -4.58 -10.11
CA ASN A 11 -9.93 -3.89 -9.47
C ASN A 11 -9.73 -2.38 -9.35
N GLY A 12 -8.58 -1.85 -9.81
CA GLY A 12 -8.26 -0.42 -9.73
C GLY A 12 -8.11 0.09 -8.30
N LEU A 13 -7.61 -0.76 -7.38
CA LEU A 13 -7.42 -0.43 -5.97
C LEU A 13 -5.95 -0.29 -5.62
N ALA A 14 -5.65 0.56 -4.65
CA ALA A 14 -4.34 0.68 -4.04
C ALA A 14 -4.46 0.34 -2.55
N TRP A 15 -3.58 -0.53 -2.08
CA TRP A 15 -3.47 -0.94 -0.70
C TRP A 15 -2.18 -0.40 -0.11
N ALA A 16 -2.22 0.11 1.11
CA ALA A 16 -1.04 0.54 1.83
C ALA A 16 -1.09 0.00 3.26
N GLN A 17 0.04 -0.50 3.76
CA GLN A 17 0.20 -0.88 5.16
C GLN A 17 1.24 0.04 5.80
N GLY A 18 0.82 0.72 6.86
CA GLY A 18 1.67 1.63 7.61
C GLY A 18 2.33 0.94 8.80
N THR A 19 3.61 1.20 8.99
CA THR A 19 4.38 0.87 10.19
C THR A 19 4.89 2.16 10.83
N HIS A 20 4.67 2.30 12.14
CA HIS A 20 5.18 3.41 12.94
C HIS A 20 5.96 2.85 14.12
N GLU A 21 7.28 3.10 14.16
CA GLU A 21 8.15 2.78 15.30
C GLU A 21 7.81 1.40 15.91
N TYR A 22 7.99 0.35 15.09
CA TYR A 22 7.76 -1.06 15.44
C TYR A 22 6.30 -1.47 15.69
N ARG A 23 5.34 -0.54 15.63
CA ARG A 23 3.90 -0.85 15.68
C ARG A 23 3.27 -0.78 14.29
N VAL A 24 2.50 -1.81 13.97
CA VAL A 24 1.65 -1.82 12.79
C VAL A 24 0.55 -0.77 13.01
N MET A 25 0.52 0.28 12.19
CA MET A 25 -0.55 1.29 12.22
C MET A 25 -1.85 0.72 11.67
N GLY A 26 -1.75 -0.17 10.69
CA GLY A 26 -2.87 -0.83 10.04
C GLY A 26 -2.69 -0.89 8.53
N THR A 27 -3.75 -1.32 7.86
CA THR A 27 -3.84 -1.33 6.40
C THR A 27 -4.93 -0.35 5.97
N ALA A 28 -4.68 0.36 4.88
CA ALA A 28 -5.64 1.21 4.19
C ALA A 28 -5.85 0.70 2.77
N VAL A 29 -7.05 0.88 2.25
CA VAL A 29 -7.40 0.61 0.85
C VAL A 29 -8.12 1.82 0.28
N ILE A 30 -7.73 2.22 -0.92
CA ILE A 30 -8.33 3.32 -1.67
C ILE A 30 -8.44 2.93 -3.15
N ALA A 31 -9.18 3.70 -3.94
CA ALA A 31 -9.07 3.62 -5.39
C ALA A 31 -7.65 4.03 -5.84
N ALA A 32 -7.14 3.46 -6.93
CA ALA A 32 -5.81 3.77 -7.46
C ALA A 32 -5.63 5.26 -7.83
N SER A 33 -6.72 5.97 -8.12
CA SER A 33 -6.77 7.42 -8.36
C SER A 33 -6.91 8.26 -7.08
N GLY A 34 -7.11 7.62 -5.93
CA GLY A 34 -7.32 8.27 -4.64
C GLY A 34 -6.03 8.73 -3.96
N GLN A 35 -6.17 9.21 -2.72
CA GLN A 35 -5.05 9.57 -1.85
C GLN A 35 -5.22 8.93 -0.48
N PHE A 36 -4.16 8.33 0.04
CA PHE A 36 -4.13 7.78 1.38
C PHE A 36 -4.07 8.88 2.42
N ARG A 37 -4.87 8.75 3.48
CA ARG A 37 -4.80 9.59 4.68
C ARG A 37 -4.58 8.69 5.89
N HIS A 38 -3.94 9.23 6.93
CA HIS A 38 -3.65 8.49 8.17
C HIS A 38 -4.88 7.83 8.81
N ARG A 39 -6.05 8.47 8.73
CA ARG A 39 -7.31 7.93 9.26
C ARG A 39 -7.84 6.69 8.52
N ASP A 40 -7.42 6.48 7.28
CA ASP A 40 -7.89 5.35 6.47
C ASP A 40 -7.18 4.05 6.87
N PHE A 41 -6.10 4.14 7.66
CA PHE A 41 -5.37 3.01 8.18
C PHE A 41 -6.10 2.43 9.39
N THR A 42 -6.57 1.20 9.24
CA THR A 42 -7.21 0.46 10.32
C THR A 42 -6.53 -0.88 10.55
N LYS A 43 -6.46 -1.30 11.81
CA LYS A 43 -5.90 -2.60 12.21
C LYS A 43 -6.82 -3.78 11.86
N THR A 44 -8.10 -3.51 11.60
CA THR A 44 -9.07 -4.55 11.23
C THR A 44 -9.00 -4.92 9.76
N CYS A 45 -8.42 -4.07 8.91
CA CYS A 45 -8.25 -4.32 7.49
C CYS A 45 -6.99 -5.17 7.25
N ARG A 46 -7.19 -6.38 6.70
CA ARG A 46 -6.10 -7.28 6.30
C ARG A 46 -5.93 -7.25 4.79
N ARG A 47 -4.69 -7.36 4.35
CA ARG A 47 -4.35 -7.46 2.94
C ARG A 47 -4.90 -8.77 2.35
N PRO A 48 -5.58 -8.74 1.20
CA PRO A 48 -5.98 -9.94 0.47
C PRO A 48 -4.78 -10.78 0.02
N GLN A 49 -4.96 -12.11 -0.01
CA GLN A 49 -3.93 -13.04 -0.46
C GLN A 49 -3.58 -12.88 -1.96
N HIS A 50 -4.55 -12.52 -2.81
CA HIS A 50 -4.31 -12.32 -4.25
C HIS A 50 -3.30 -11.20 -4.56
N LEU A 51 -3.02 -10.31 -3.59
CA LEU A 51 -2.04 -9.24 -3.75
C LEU A 51 -0.59 -9.69 -3.52
N GLU A 52 -0.34 -10.99 -3.34
CA GLU A 52 1.02 -11.53 -3.17
C GLU A 52 1.96 -11.12 -4.33
N ASN A 53 1.47 -10.96 -5.56
CA ASN A 53 2.25 -10.52 -6.72
C ASN A 53 2.09 -9.04 -7.08
N SER A 54 1.40 -8.27 -6.22
CA SER A 54 1.01 -6.89 -6.48
C SER A 54 1.84 -5.86 -5.73
N PHE A 55 3.02 -6.23 -5.23
CA PHE A 55 3.82 -5.35 -4.39
C PHE A 55 4.43 -4.20 -5.19
N GLY A 56 4.06 -2.97 -4.85
CA GLY A 56 4.50 -1.74 -5.49
C GLY A 56 5.80 -1.16 -4.92
N GLY A 57 6.11 -1.42 -3.65
CA GLY A 57 7.33 -0.95 -3.00
C GLY A 57 7.14 -0.49 -1.56
N PHE A 58 8.26 -0.06 -0.97
CA PHE A 58 8.31 0.60 0.33
C PHE A 58 8.52 2.10 0.16
N PHE A 59 7.85 2.88 0.98
CA PHE A 59 7.88 4.33 0.97
C PHE A 59 8.10 4.89 2.37
N GLY A 60 8.81 6.01 2.48
CA GLY A 60 9.10 6.64 3.78
C GLY A 60 7.92 7.43 4.35
N SER A 61 7.02 7.89 3.48
CA SER A 61 5.95 8.84 3.83
C SER A 61 4.70 8.62 2.98
N LEU A 62 3.51 8.97 3.50
CA LEU A 62 2.26 8.95 2.71
C LEU A 62 2.30 9.91 1.53
N GLU A 63 2.98 11.05 1.66
CA GLU A 63 3.14 11.99 0.56
C GLU A 63 3.87 11.37 -0.63
N GLU A 64 4.91 10.58 -0.36
CA GLU A 64 5.66 9.84 -1.38
C GLU A 64 4.76 8.80 -2.05
N VAL A 65 4.00 8.02 -1.26
CA VAL A 65 3.00 7.08 -1.79
C VAL A 65 2.01 7.79 -2.72
N ASN A 66 1.43 8.89 -2.26
CA ASN A 66 0.42 9.65 -3.00
C ASN A 66 1.00 10.34 -4.24
N ALA A 67 2.25 10.81 -4.20
CA ALA A 67 2.95 11.31 -5.37
C ALA A 67 3.14 10.21 -6.41
N THR A 68 3.62 9.04 -5.99
CA THR A 68 3.84 7.91 -6.91
C THR A 68 2.53 7.32 -7.44
N LEU A 69 1.40 7.43 -6.73
CA LEU A 69 0.09 7.02 -7.25
C LEU A 69 -0.41 8.00 -8.34
N ARG A 70 -0.21 9.30 -8.14
CA ARG A 70 -0.60 10.35 -9.09
C ARG A 70 0.15 10.26 -10.42
N GLU A 71 1.41 9.82 -10.40
CA GLU A 71 2.22 9.70 -11.61
C GLU A 71 1.69 8.65 -12.62
N ASN A 72 0.74 7.79 -12.23
CA ASN A 72 0.07 6.81 -13.10
C ASN A 72 1.01 6.01 -14.01
N LYS A 73 2.24 5.77 -13.54
CA LYS A 73 3.26 5.02 -14.28
C LYS A 73 2.99 3.53 -14.15
N PRO A 74 3.17 2.75 -15.23
CA PRO A 74 3.12 1.29 -15.16
C PRO A 74 4.14 0.78 -14.15
N ARG A 75 3.67 0.24 -13.03
CA ARG A 75 4.55 -0.28 -11.98
C ARG A 75 4.93 -1.72 -12.29
N LYS A 76 6.22 -2.04 -12.16
CA LYS A 76 6.68 -3.43 -12.05
C LYS A 76 6.30 -3.95 -10.68
N LEU A 77 5.12 -4.55 -10.60
CA LEU A 77 4.67 -5.24 -9.40
C LEU A 77 5.59 -6.42 -9.12
N ARG A 78 5.94 -6.58 -7.84
CA ARG A 78 6.86 -7.62 -7.38
C ARG A 78 6.14 -8.57 -6.44
N TRP A 79 6.82 -9.68 -6.16
CA TRP A 79 6.42 -10.59 -5.11
C TRP A 79 6.48 -9.89 -3.75
N THR A 80 5.47 -10.12 -2.91
CA THR A 80 5.35 -9.53 -1.57
C THR A 80 6.41 -10.15 -0.64
N PRO A 81 7.27 -9.34 0.00
CA PRO A 81 8.28 -9.84 0.93
C PRO A 81 7.66 -10.71 2.04
N GLY A 82 8.34 -11.81 2.40
CA GLY A 82 7.83 -12.77 3.39
C GLY A 82 7.56 -12.19 4.78
N HIS A 83 8.23 -11.10 5.16
CA HIS A 83 7.98 -10.40 6.42
C HIS A 83 6.71 -9.52 6.42
N LEU A 84 6.02 -9.40 5.27
CA LEU A 84 4.72 -8.73 5.10
C LEU A 84 3.58 -9.72 4.77
N ARG A 85 3.86 -11.02 4.88
CA ARG A 85 2.92 -12.09 4.53
C ARG A 85 1.96 -12.39 5.68
#